data_AF-A0A520FJU6-F1
#
_entry.id   AF-A0A520FJU6-F1
#
_cell.length_a   1.000
_cell.length_b   1.000
_cell.length_c   1.000
_cell.angle_alpha   90.00
_cell.angle_beta   90.00
_cell.angle_gamma   90.00
#
_symmetry.space_group_name_H-M   'P 1'
#
loop_
_entity.id
_entity.type
_entity.pdbx_description
1 polymer ?
#
loop_
_entity_poly.entity_id
_entity_poly.type
_entity_poly.pdbx_seq_one_letter_code
_entity_poly.pdbx_strand_id
1 'polypeptide(L)' 'MDFWTIFWLGVIALAFLAYLLLLFAISADLFRDDETSGWMKAFWVCFLLLVPFLSALIYVILKSDDMAERSRYA' A
#
# COMPACT_ATOMS: atom_id res chain seq x y z
N MET A 1 -15.83 16.19 27.82
CA MET A 1 -14.97 15.93 26.66
C MET A 1 -13.79 16.84 26.80
N ASP A 2 -12.60 16.26 26.92
CA ASP A 2 -11.43 16.99 27.39
C ASP A 2 -10.65 17.50 26.17
N PHE A 3 -9.90 18.60 26.32
CA PHE A 3 -9.15 19.20 25.20
C PHE A 3 -8.25 18.17 24.49
N TRP A 4 -7.55 17.35 25.27
CA TRP A 4 -6.69 16.29 24.75
C TRP A 4 -7.45 15.24 23.96
N THR A 5 -8.69 14.91 24.35
CA THR A 5 -9.55 14.00 23.60
C THR A 5 -9.91 14.57 22.23
N ILE A 6 -10.28 15.86 22.17
CA ILE A 6 -10.65 16.53 20.92
C ILE A 6 -9.42 16.69 20.01
N PHE A 7 -8.26 17.02 20.58
CA PHE A 7 -7.00 17.11 19.85
C PHE A 7 -6.63 15.78 19.19
N TRP A 8 -6.61 14.68 19.97
CA TRP A 8 -6.32 13.35 19.44
C TRP A 8 -7.38 12.86 18.45
N LEU A 9 -8.66 13.19 18.67
CA LEU A 9 -9.73 12.89 17.72
C LEU A 9 -9.45 13.56 16.36
N GLY A 10 -9.01 14.82 16.35
CA GLY A 10 -8.62 15.52 15.13
C GLY A 10 -7.43 14.88 14.42
N VAL A 11 -6.39 14.51 15.16
CA VAL A 11 -5.22 13.80 14.61
C VAL A 11 -5.62 12.46 14.00
N ILE A 12 -6.43 11.67 14.71
CA ILE A 12 -6.92 10.36 14.23
C ILE A 12 -7.82 10.54 13.01
N ALA A 13 -8.69 11.55 12.99
CA ALA A 13 -9.56 11.84 11.85
C ALA A 13 -8.76 12.23 10.60
N LEU A 14 -7.70 13.04 10.74
CA LEU A 14 -6.80 13.38 9.64
C LEU A 14 -5.98 12.17 9.17
N ALA A 15 -5.46 11.36 10.09
CA ALA A 15 -4.75 10.14 9.75
C ALA A 15 -5.66 9.14 9.01
N PHE A 16 -6.92 9.02 9.44
CA PHE A 16 -7.94 8.21 8.79
C PHE A 16 -8.28 8.73 7.39
N LEU A 17 -8.43 10.04 7.22
CA LEU A 17 -8.65 10.66 5.92
C LEU A 17 -7.46 10.40 4.97
N ALA A 18 -6.23 10.60 5.43
CA ALA A 18 -5.02 10.30 4.67
C ALA A 18 -4.92 8.82 4.30
N TYR A 19 -5.31 7.92 5.20
CA TYR A 19 -5.39 6.49 4.93
C TYR A 19 -6.40 6.17 3.82
N LEU A 20 -7.59 6.77 3.84
CA LEU A 20 -8.58 6.59 2.77
C LEU A 20 -8.07 7.10 1.41
N LEU A 21 -7.43 8.28 1.40
CA LEU A 21 -6.83 8.82 0.18
C LEU A 21 -5.74 7.88 -0.37
N LEU A 22 -4.88 7.35 0.49
CA LEU A 22 -3.85 6.39 0.11
C LEU A 22 -4.46 5.08 -0.43
N LEU A 23 -5.51 4.58 0.21
CA LEU A 23 -6.23 3.37 -0.22
C LEU A 23 -6.78 3.55 -1.63
N PHE A 24 -7.46 4.67 -1.90
CA PHE A 24 -7.98 4.96 -3.24
C PHE A 24 -6.88 5.20 -4.26
N ALA A 25 -5.80 5.90 -3.89
CA ALA A 25 -4.67 6.15 -4.78
C ALA A 25 -3.97 4.84 -5.20
N ILE A 26 -3.67 3.95 -4.25
CA ILE A 26 -3.06 2.65 -4.54
C ILE A 26 -4.02 1.76 -5.34
N SER A 27 -5.31 1.77 -5.00
CA SER A 27 -6.32 1.03 -5.76
C SER A 27 -6.38 1.52 -7.21
N ALA A 28 -6.41 2.83 -7.43
CA ALA A 28 -6.45 3.43 -8.78
C ALA A 28 -5.18 3.12 -9.59
N ASP A 29 -4.00 3.18 -8.96
CA ASP A 29 -2.74 2.82 -9.59
C ASP A 29 -2.71 1.35 -10.02
N LEU A 30 -3.16 0.46 -9.13
CA LEU A 30 -3.27 -0.96 -9.38
C LEU A 30 -4.28 -1.30 -10.48
N PHE A 31 -5.40 -0.58 -10.56
CA PHE A 31 -6.36 -0.73 -11.65
C PHE A 31 -5.81 -0.23 -12.99
N ARG A 32 -4.89 0.74 -12.98
CA ARG A 32 -4.27 1.31 -14.19
C ARG A 32 -3.24 0.40 -14.84
N ASP A 33 -2.71 -0.58 -14.11
CA ASP A 33 -1.77 -1.56 -14.64
C ASP A 33 -2.53 -2.73 -15.30
N ASP A 34 -2.73 -2.69 -16.62
CA ASP A 34 -3.54 -3.67 -17.36
C ASP A 34 -2.86 -5.04 -17.55
N GLU A 35 -1.58 -5.16 -17.22
CA GLU A 35 -0.81 -6.42 -17.39
C GLU A 35 -0.93 -7.36 -16.19
N THR A 36 -1.37 -6.87 -15.03
CA THR A 36 -1.51 -7.70 -13.82
C THR A 36 -2.91 -8.33 -13.69
N SER A 37 -2.94 -9.65 -13.44
CA SER A 37 -4.19 -10.40 -13.24
C SER A 37 -5.03 -9.81 -12.09
N GLY A 38 -6.33 -9.64 -12.31
CA GLY A 38 -7.25 -9.02 -11.34
C GLY A 38 -7.33 -9.73 -9.98
N TRP A 39 -6.96 -11.02 -9.93
CA TRP A 39 -6.85 -11.78 -8.68
C TRP A 39 -5.64 -11.35 -7.83
N MET A 40 -4.51 -11.04 -8.47
CA MET A 40 -3.34 -10.49 -7.79
C MET A 40 -3.64 -9.10 -7.20
N LYS A 41 -4.44 -8.30 -7.93
CA LYS A 41 -4.85 -6.97 -7.47
C LYS A 41 -5.68 -7.03 -6.18
N ALA A 42 -6.66 -7.95 -6.13
CA ALA A 42 -7.50 -8.13 -4.95
C ALA A 42 -6.70 -8.61 -3.72
N PHE A 43 -5.73 -9.50 -3.92
CA PHE A 43 -4.85 -9.97 -2.85
C PHE A 43 -4.02 -8.83 -2.24
N TRP A 44 -3.45 -7.95 -3.08
CA TRP A 44 -2.69 -6.77 -2.63
C TRP A 44 -3.54 -5.81 -1.79
N VAL A 45 -4.76 -5.52 -2.23
CA VAL A 45 -5.69 -4.65 -1.49
C VAL A 45 -6.04 -5.25 -0.12
N CYS A 46 -6.30 -6.56 -0.05
CA CYS A 46 -6.56 -7.27 1.22
C CYS A 46 -5.35 -7.22 2.16
N PHE A 47 -4.14 -7.39 1.62
CA PHE A 47 -2.90 -7.40 2.40
C PHE A 47 -2.54 -6.00 2.93
N LEU A 48 -2.71 -4.95 2.11
CA LEU A 48 -2.59 -3.55 2.50
C LEU A 48 -3.57 -3.14 3.62
N LEU A 49 -4.77 -3.72 3.64
CA LEU A 49 -5.79 -3.44 4.64
C LEU A 49 -5.48 -4.11 5.99
N LEU A 50 -4.90 -5.32 5.97
CA LEU A 50 -4.69 -6.14 7.16
C LEU A 50 -3.32 -5.93 7.81
N VAL A 51 -2.24 -5.82 7.02
CA VAL A 51 -0.87 -5.80 7.55
C VAL A 51 0.06 -4.96 6.67
N PRO A 52 0.04 -3.61 6.80
CA PRO A 52 0.83 -2.72 5.93
C PRO A 52 2.34 -3.00 5.98
N PHE A 53 2.88 -3.37 7.15
CA PHE A 53 4.31 -3.66 7.32
C PHE A 53 4.75 -4.97 6.65
N LEU A 54 3.92 -6.02 6.75
CA LEU A 54 4.21 -7.33 6.17
C LEU A 54 4.05 -7.30 4.65
N SER A 55 3.13 -6.48 4.15
CA SER A 55 2.92 -6.23 2.72
C SER A 55 4.16 -5.63 2.05
N ALA A 56 4.75 -4.60 2.67
CA ALA A 56 5.96 -3.97 2.18
C ALA A 56 7.14 -4.96 2.12
N LEU A 57 7.25 -5.86 3.11
CA LEU A 57 8.30 -6.87 3.15
C LEU A 57 8.16 -7.90 2.02
N ILE A 58 6.94 -8.40 1.77
CA ILE A 58 6.67 -9.34 0.68
C ILE A 58 6.91 -8.69 -0.69
N TYR A 59 6.54 -7.42 -0.87
CA TYR A 59 6.79 -6.70 -2.13
C TYR A 59 8.28 -6.68 -2.49
N VAL A 60 9.13 -6.34 -1.51
CA VAL A 60 10.58 -6.26 -1.72
C VAL A 60 11.18 -7.63 -2.01
N ILE A 61 10.70 -8.69 -1.34
CA ILE A 61 11.19 -10.06 -1.56
C ILE A 61 10.76 -10.60 -2.93
N LEU A 62 9.52 -10.34 -3.36
CA LEU A 62 9.04 -10.80 -4.68
C LEU A 62 9.63 -10.01 -5.84
N LYS A 63 10.03 -8.75 -5.61
CA LYS A 63 10.53 -7.84 -6.64
C LYS A 63 12.05 -7.63 -6.60
N SER A 64 12.78 -8.43 -5.83
CA SER A 64 14.25 -8.33 -5.76
C SER A 64 14.97 -8.85 -7.01
N ASP A 65 14.31 -9.66 -7.83
CA ASP A 65 14.94 -10.32 -8.99
C ASP A 65 15.24 -9.38 -10.17
N ASP A 66 14.44 -8.31 -10.34
CA ASP A 66 14.55 -7.38 -11.49
C ASP A 66 15.86 -6.56 -11.50
N MET A 67 16.61 -6.54 -10.39
CA MET A 67 17.88 -5.81 -10.29
C MET A 67 19.11 -6.67 -10.62
N ALA A 68 19.02 -7.99 -10.56
CA ALA A 68 20.16 -8.89 -10.81
C ALA A 68 20.38 -9.18 -12.30
N GLU A 69 19.33 -9.05 -13.12
CA GLU A 69 19.38 -9.47 -14.53
C GLU A 69 19.98 -8.41 -15.46
N ARG A 70 20.00 -7.13 -15.04
CA ARG A 70 20.63 -6.04 -15.82
C ARG A 70 22.16 -6.02 -15.74
N SER A 71 22.76 -6.70 -14.76
CA SER A 71 24.21 -6.78 -14.61
C SER A 71 24.85 -7.91 -15.43
N ARG A 72 24.05 -8.75 -16.12
CA ARG A 72 24.55 -9.85 -16.96
C ARG A 72 24.68 -9.50 -18.45
N TYR A 73 24.24 -8.32 -18.87
CA TYR A 73 24.27 -7.86 -20.26
C TYR A 73 25.12 -6.61 -20.51
N ALA A 74 25.97 -6.21 -19.55
CA ALA A 74 27.00 -5.19 -19.72
C ALA A 74 28.40 -5.82 -19.55
#